data_AF-A0A0C9XJD0-F1
#
_entry.id   AF-A0A0C9XJD0-F1
#
_cell.length_a   1.000
_cell.length_b   1.000
_cell.length_c   1.000
_cell.angle_alpha   90.00
_cell.angle_beta   90.00
_cell.angle_gamma   90.00
#
_symmetry.space_group_name_H-M   'P 1'
#
loop_
_entity.id
_entity.type
_entity.pdbx_description
1 polymer ?
#
loop_
_entity_poly.entity_id
_entity_poly.type
_entity_poly.pdbx_seq_one_letter_code
_entity_poly.pdbx_strand_id
1 'polypeptide(L)' 'INYHTSGGNRTTSDAAIPVKPNSSIRFTGRTNVLAKLREHFMAESNDKLRRRKFFLLYGMGGIGKTQICLRFIEEMSDWD' A
#
# COMPACT_ATOMS: atom_id res chain seq x y z
N ILE A 1 2.29 -12.11 -19.68
CA ILE A 1 3.69 -12.41 -19.30
C ILE A 1 3.60 -13.50 -18.23
N ASN A 2 4.16 -14.68 -18.50
CA ASN A 2 4.03 -15.88 -17.67
C ASN A 2 5.40 -16.19 -17.05
N TYR A 3 5.49 -16.33 -15.73
CA TYR A 3 6.74 -16.71 -15.07
C TYR A 3 6.64 -18.16 -14.58
N HIS A 4 7.40 -19.05 -15.19
CA HIS A 4 7.70 -20.37 -14.63
C HIS A 4 8.74 -20.21 -13.52
N THR A 5 8.51 -20.86 -12.38
CA THR A 5 9.56 -21.07 -11.38
C THR A 5 9.58 -22.55 -11.05
N SER A 6 10.65 -23.23 -11.46
CA SER A 6 10.92 -24.63 -11.13
C SER A 6 12.17 -24.71 -10.28
N GLY A 7 12.08 -25.47 -9.18
CA GLY A 7 13.19 -26.23 -8.61
C GLY A 7 13.97 -25.59 -7.47
N GLY A 8 13.56 -25.91 -6.23
CA GLY A 8 14.36 -25.64 -5.04
C GLY A 8 13.78 -26.34 -3.80
N ASN A 9 13.90 -27.67 -3.73
CA ASN A 9 13.42 -28.48 -2.61
C ASN A 9 14.07 -28.04 -1.28
N ARG A 10 13.27 -27.38 -0.42
CA ARG A 10 13.51 -27.27 1.02
C ARG A 10 12.19 -27.49 1.75
N THR A 11 12.11 -28.57 2.51
CA THR A 11 11.04 -28.85 3.46
C THR A 11 11.14 -27.87 4.63
N THR A 12 10.59 -26.67 4.41
CA THR A 12 10.21 -25.71 5.45
C THR A 12 8.77 -25.36 5.14
N SER A 13 7.85 -25.60 6.07
CA SER A 13 6.41 -25.30 5.96
C SER A 13 6.16 -24.05 5.11
N ASP A 14 5.63 -24.28 3.92
CA ASP A 14 5.52 -23.36 2.77
C ASP A 14 4.45 -22.29 3.00
N ALA A 15 4.62 -21.50 4.06
CA ALA A 15 3.83 -20.30 4.29
C ALA A 15 4.29 -19.26 3.25
N ALA A 16 3.79 -19.40 2.02
CA ALA A 16 3.97 -18.42 0.97
C ALA A 16 3.55 -17.05 1.52
N ILE A 17 4.48 -16.09 1.57
CA ILE A 17 4.17 -14.73 2.00
C ILE A 17 3.15 -14.18 1.00
N PRO A 18 1.94 -13.80 1.43
CA PRO A 18 0.96 -13.24 0.53
C PRO A 18 1.51 -11.95 -0.08
N VAL A 19 1.67 -11.93 -1.40
CA VAL A 19 2.15 -10.75 -2.12
C VAL A 19 1.06 -9.68 -2.08
N LYS A 20 1.43 -8.43 -1.75
CA LYS A 20 0.51 -7.29 -1.84
C LYS A 20 0.03 -7.13 -3.29
N PRO A 21 -1.28 -7.16 -3.58
CA PRO A 21 -1.76 -6.86 -4.92
C PRO A 21 -1.54 -5.38 -5.26
N ASN A 22 -1.47 -5.06 -6.55
CA ASN A 22 -1.51 -3.67 -7.01
C ASN A 22 -2.92 -3.09 -6.91
N SER A 23 -3.04 -1.76 -6.89
CA SER A 23 -4.31 -1.09 -7.10
C SER A 23 -4.84 -1.43 -8.49
N SER A 24 -6.16 -1.50 -8.59
CA SER A 24 -6.84 -1.75 -9.85
C SER A 24 -6.63 -0.55 -10.78
N ILE A 25 -6.30 -0.80 -12.05
CA ILE A 25 -6.23 0.25 -13.08
C ILE A 25 -7.58 0.97 -13.29
N ARG A 26 -8.69 0.35 -12.88
CA ARG A 26 -10.03 0.94 -12.93
C ARG A 26 -10.36 1.78 -11.70
N PHE A 27 -9.53 1.72 -10.66
CA PHE A 27 -9.68 2.56 -9.48
C PHE A 27 -9.15 3.96 -9.79
N THR A 28 -10.06 4.92 -9.92
CA THR A 28 -9.75 6.30 -10.30
C THR A 28 -10.32 7.30 -9.28
N GLY A 29 -9.86 8.55 -9.34
CA GLY A 29 -10.29 9.61 -8.43
C GLY A 29 -9.72 9.47 -7.02
N ARG A 30 -10.44 9.99 -6.01
CA ARG A 30 -10.02 10.03 -4.58
C ARG A 30 -8.68 10.73 -4.32
N THR A 31 -8.28 11.59 -5.24
CA THR A 31 -7.06 12.40 -5.17
C THR A 31 -7.00 13.25 -3.91
N ASN A 32 -8.15 13.77 -3.45
CA ASN A 32 -8.25 14.52 -2.20
C ASN A 32 -7.92 13.68 -0.96
N VAL A 33 -8.28 12.39 -0.94
CA VAL A 33 -7.95 11.48 0.17
C VAL A 33 -6.48 11.09 0.11
N LEU A 34 -5.96 10.79 -1.09
CA LEU A 34 -4.55 10.49 -1.31
C LEU A 34 -3.65 11.67 -0.90
N ALA A 35 -4.05 12.91 -1.23
CA ALA A 35 -3.34 14.11 -0.82
C ALA A 35 -3.26 14.24 0.71
N LYS A 36 -4.36 14.00 1.43
CA LYS A 36 -4.38 14.00 2.90
C LYS A 36 -3.50 12.91 3.51
N LEU A 37 -3.47 11.72 2.89
CA LEU A 37 -2.59 10.63 3.31
C LEU A 37 -1.12 11.04 3.14
N ARG A 38 -0.75 11.60 1.98
CA ARG A 38 0.60 12.11 1.73
C ARG A 38 0.99 13.19 2.73
N GLU A 39 0.17 14.22 2.89
CA GLU A 39 0.42 15.29 3.85
C GLU A 39 0.66 14.72 5.25
N HIS A 40 -0.21 13.83 5.72
CA HIS A 40 -0.08 13.25 7.04
C HIS A 40 1.21 12.43 7.22
N PHE A 41 1.50 11.51 6.30
CA PHE A 41 2.63 10.59 6.44
C PHE A 41 3.97 11.21 6.05
N MET A 42 4.01 12.07 5.02
CA MET A 42 5.22 12.70 4.49
C MET A 42 5.59 14.01 5.17
N ALA A 43 4.69 14.67 5.92
CA ALA A 43 5.05 15.88 6.65
C ALA A 43 6.29 15.63 7.50
N GLU A 44 7.34 16.41 7.25
CA GLU A 44 8.58 16.37 8.01
C GLU A 44 8.27 16.63 9.48
N SER A 45 8.59 15.66 10.32
CA SER A 45 8.51 15.88 11.75
C SER A 45 9.79 16.58 12.18
N ASN A 46 9.67 17.83 12.65
CA ASN A 46 10.73 18.50 13.41
C ASN A 46 11.05 17.78 14.75
N ASP A 47 10.28 16.75 15.09
CA ASP A 47 10.50 15.93 16.26
C ASP A 47 11.70 15.00 16.03
N LYS A 48 12.71 15.12 16.91
CA LYS A 48 13.94 14.30 16.88
C LYS A 48 13.64 12.80 17.05
N LEU A 49 12.45 12.47 17.55
CA LEU A 49 11.91 11.13 17.65
C LEU A 49 10.81 10.96 16.59
N ARG A 50 11.10 10.29 15.48
CA ARG A 50 10.11 9.89 14.49
C ARG A 50 9.04 9.01 15.16
N ARG A 51 7.89 9.61 15.51
CA ARG A 51 6.75 8.87 16.09
C ARG A 51 5.99 8.11 15.03
N ARG A 52 5.41 6.97 15.42
CA ARG A 52 4.50 6.20 14.58
C ARG A 52 3.24 7.01 14.29
N LYS A 53 2.93 7.19 13.00
CA LYS A 53 1.73 7.90 12.51
C LYS A 53 0.59 6.92 12.24
N PHE A 54 -0.65 7.36 12.43
CA PHE A 54 -1.86 6.58 12.20
C PHE A 54 -2.91 7.40 11.46
N PHE A 55 -3.61 6.79 10.51
CA PHE A 55 -4.66 7.44 9.73
C PHE A 55 -5.91 6.54 9.64
N LEU A 56 -7.08 7.06 10.01
CA LEU A 56 -8.35 6.33 9.92
C LEU A 56 -9.04 6.61 8.59
N LEU A 57 -9.16 5.57 7.76
CA LEU A 57 -9.95 5.62 6.52
C LEU A 57 -11.27 4.87 6.71
N TYR A 58 -12.40 5.60 6.70
CA TYR A 58 -13.73 5.06 6.94
C TYR A 58 -14.71 5.35 5.79
N GLY A 59 -15.84 4.62 5.76
CA GLY A 59 -16.87 4.74 4.73
C GLY A 59 -17.58 3.42 4.44
N MET A 60 -18.62 3.48 3.59
CA MET A 60 -19.44 2.33 3.20
C MET A 60 -18.61 1.14 2.64
N GLY A 61 -19.14 -0.08 2.73
CA GLY A 61 -18.60 -1.25 2.04
C GLY A 61 -18.45 -1.01 0.53
N GLY A 62 -17.44 -1.59 -0.10
CA GLY A 62 -17.25 -1.51 -1.56
C GLY A 62 -16.77 -0.16 -2.11
N ILE A 63 -16.72 0.92 -1.32
CA ILE A 63 -16.35 2.28 -1.78
C ILE A 63 -14.86 2.43 -2.19
N GLY A 64 -14.07 1.36 -2.08
CA GLY A 64 -12.68 1.34 -2.51
C GLY A 64 -11.64 1.72 -1.46
N LYS A 65 -11.94 1.66 -0.15
CA LYS A 65 -10.97 1.97 0.93
C LYS A 65 -9.64 1.20 0.78
N THR A 66 -9.73 -0.10 0.54
CA THR A 66 -8.54 -0.94 0.29
C THR A 66 -7.78 -0.47 -0.95
N GLN A 67 -8.48 -0.09 -2.01
CA GLN A 67 -7.86 0.40 -3.25
C GLN A 67 -7.13 1.73 -3.02
N ILE A 68 -7.67 2.63 -2.18
CA ILE A 68 -6.98 3.86 -1.76
C ILE A 68 -5.66 3.53 -1.08
N CYS A 69 -5.63 2.56 -0.14
CA CYS A 69 -4.42 2.16 0.55
C CYS A 69 -3.37 1.56 -0.41
N LEU A 70 -3.79 0.68 -1.33
CA LEU A 70 -2.89 0.08 -2.31
C LEU A 70 -2.29 1.14 -3.24
N ARG A 71 -3.13 2.05 -3.73
CA ARG A 71 -2.74 3.17 -4.60
C ARG A 71 -1.77 4.12 -3.90
N PHE A 72 -2.03 4.43 -2.63
CA PHE A 72 -1.13 5.26 -1.83
C PHE A 72 0.26 4.62 -1.72
N ILE A 73 0.35 3.31 -1.44
CA ILE A 73 1.64 2.62 -1.34
C ILE A 73 2.39 2.67 -2.68
N GLU A 74 1.72 2.39 -3.80
CA GLU A 74 2.31 2.51 -5.14
C GLU A 74 2.85 3.91 -5.41
N GLU A 75 2.02 4.93 -5.17
CA GLU A 75 2.40 6.33 -5.37
C GLU A 75 3.55 6.82 -4.47
N MET A 76 3.77 6.14 -3.34
CA MET A 76 4.87 6.43 -2.41
C MET A 76 6.14 5.65 -2.74
N SER A 77 6.00 4.45 -3.34
CA SER A 77 7.14 3.64 -3.81
C SER A 77 7.76 4.19 -5.09
N ASP A 78 6.96 4.83 -5.95
CA ASP A 78 7.44 5.46 -7.18
C ASP A 78 8.09 6.85 -6.94
N TRP A 79 8.15 7.31 -5.68
CA TRP A 79 8.67 8.63 -5.31
C TRP A 79 10.18 8.62 -4.94
N ASP A 80 10.87 7.49 -5.11
CA ASP A 80 12.33 7.37 -4.96
C ASP A 80 13.11 7.79 -6.22
#